data_AF-A0A357M9M3-F1
#
_entry.id   AF-A0A357M9M3-F1
#
_cell.length_a   1.000
_cell.length_b   1.000
_cell.length_c   1.000
_cell.angle_alpha   90.00
_cell.angle_beta   90.00
_cell.angle_gamma   90.00
#
_symmetry.space_group_name_H-M   'P 1'
#
loop_
_entity.id
_entity.type
_entity.pdbx_description
1 polymer ?
#
loop_
_entity_poly.entity_id
_entity_poly.type
_entity_poly.pdbx_seq_one_letter_code
_entity_poly.pdbx_strand_id
1 'polypeptide(L)'
;MNIPQVIMHIYPNAKPMYDFTVQDNGAEPVLREGVDGRTRYEIRPLEEDETEAIEGIHYRYGINYNLLVEGEDYDITERGPYIAAWNLDAPQPTEAELEAAWEAYLVAEANKPPELSEVEQLRGENTALQNRLQDVEVIMAELLSI
;
A
#
# COMPACT_ATOMS: atom_id res chain seq x y z
N MET A 1 4.86 -3.67 -0.80
CA MET A 1 3.38 -3.53 -0.82
C MET A 1 2.95 -2.49 0.22
N ASN A 2 1.93 -1.69 -0.04
CA ASN A 2 1.40 -0.73 0.95
C ASN A 2 0.29 -1.39 1.79
N ILE A 3 0.67 -2.02 2.90
CA ILE A 3 -0.26 -2.80 3.76
C ILE A 3 -1.46 -1.97 4.22
N PRO A 4 -1.32 -0.71 4.70
CA PRO A 4 -2.48 0.10 5.06
C PRO A 4 -3.50 0.28 3.94
N GLN A 5 -3.05 0.56 2.71
CA GLN A 5 -3.95 0.72 1.56
C GLN A 5 -4.67 -0.58 1.23
N VAL A 6 -3.96 -1.71 1.30
CA VAL A 6 -4.54 -3.04 1.08
C VAL A 6 -5.60 -3.35 2.13
N ILE A 7 -5.32 -3.12 3.41
CA ILE A 7 -6.28 -3.35 4.49
C ILE A 7 -7.51 -2.45 4.30
N MET A 8 -7.32 -1.18 3.92
CA MET A 8 -8.44 -0.28 3.63
C MET A 8 -9.21 -0.67 2.37
N HIS A 9 -8.59 -1.37 1.42
CA HIS A 9 -9.29 -1.93 0.27
C HIS A 9 -10.19 -3.12 0.67
N ILE A 10 -9.68 -4.02 1.53
CA ILE A 10 -10.44 -5.18 2.04
C ILE A 10 -11.52 -4.75 3.06
N TYR A 11 -11.19 -3.79 3.93
CA TYR A 11 -12.03 -3.25 4.99
C TYR A 11 -12.16 -1.73 4.86
N PRO A 12 -13.04 -1.21 3.99
CA PRO A 12 -13.15 0.23 3.69
C PRO A 12 -13.45 1.14 4.87
N ASN A 13 -14.04 0.59 5.94
CA ASN A 13 -14.38 1.33 7.15
C ASN A 13 -13.29 1.25 8.23
N ALA A 14 -12.23 0.46 8.02
CA ALA A 14 -11.15 0.32 8.98
C ALA A 14 -10.33 1.61 9.07
N LYS A 15 -10.01 2.01 10.30
CA LYS A 15 -9.22 3.20 10.62
C LYS A 15 -7.80 2.79 11.00
N PRO A 16 -6.79 3.21 10.22
CA PRO A 16 -5.40 3.03 10.60
C PRO A 16 -5.13 3.61 11.99
N MET A 17 -4.22 2.99 12.75
CA MET A 17 -3.84 3.32 14.13
C MET A 17 -4.89 3.04 15.22
N TYR A 18 -6.15 2.80 14.85
CA TYR A 18 -7.21 2.39 15.80
C TYR A 18 -7.57 0.92 15.64
N ASP A 19 -7.94 0.55 14.41
CA ASP A 19 -8.43 -0.79 14.08
C ASP A 19 -7.28 -1.73 13.73
N PHE A 20 -6.17 -1.18 13.23
CA PHE A 20 -4.93 -1.91 12.99
C PHE A 20 -3.75 -0.95 13.00
N THR A 21 -2.57 -1.46 13.36
CA THR A 21 -1.31 -0.71 13.32
C THR A 21 -0.34 -1.43 12.41
N VAL A 22 0.21 -0.71 11.44
CA VAL A 22 1.33 -1.19 10.62
C VAL A 22 2.59 -0.54 11.14
N GLN A 23 3.61 -1.37 11.36
CA GLN A 23 4.92 -0.94 11.81
C GLN A 23 5.94 -1.29 10.73
N ASP A 24 6.86 -0.38 10.50
CA ASP A 24 8.03 -0.60 9.67
C ASP A 24 9.24 -0.31 10.56
N ASN A 25 9.98 -1.37 10.87
CA ASN A 25 11.18 -1.26 11.69
C ASN A 25 12.44 -1.03 10.85
N GLY A 26 12.29 -0.81 9.53
CA GLY A 26 13.39 -0.70 8.60
C GLY A 26 14.05 -2.07 8.37
N ALA A 27 15.37 -2.04 8.15
CA ALA A 27 16.19 -3.23 7.89
C ALA A 27 16.37 -4.10 9.15
N GLU A 28 15.26 -4.62 9.69
CA GLU A 28 15.30 -5.67 10.69
C GLU A 28 15.54 -7.02 9.98
N PRO A 29 16.60 -7.74 10.38
CA PRO A 29 16.90 -9.04 9.81
C PRO A 29 15.85 -10.06 10.21
N VAL A 30 15.14 -10.64 9.24
CA VAL A 30 14.26 -11.80 9.46
C VAL A 30 14.86 -13.01 8.79
N LEU A 31 14.87 -14.11 9.55
CA LEU A 31 15.30 -15.41 9.10
C LEU A 31 14.17 -16.03 8.28
N ARG A 32 14.43 -16.26 6.99
CA ARG A 32 13.53 -17.04 6.13
C ARG A 32 14.18 -18.39 5.83
N GLU A 33 13.39 -19.45 5.94
CA GLU A 33 13.81 -20.79 5.49
C GLU A 33 13.85 -20.77 3.96
N GLY A 34 15.05 -20.87 3.38
CA GLY A 34 15.27 -20.80 1.94
C GLY A 34 16.65 -20.26 1.59
N VAL A 35 17.14 -20.64 0.40
CA VAL A 35 18.39 -20.19 -0.20
C VAL A 35 18.01 -19.48 -1.50
N ASP A 36 17.90 -18.15 -1.51
CA ASP A 36 18.04 -17.43 -2.78
C ASP A 36 19.53 -17.42 -3.14
N GLY A 37 19.95 -18.53 -3.75
CA GLY A 37 21.34 -18.87 -3.92
C GLY A 37 22.06 -17.84 -4.78
N ARG A 38 22.82 -16.94 -4.14
CA ARG A 38 24.10 -16.41 -4.66
C ARG A 38 24.91 -15.50 -3.75
N THR A 39 24.44 -15.10 -2.57
CA THR A 39 25.19 -14.11 -1.78
C THR A 39 25.51 -14.63 -0.39
N ARG A 40 26.77 -15.03 -0.18
CA ARG A 40 27.31 -15.30 1.15
C ARG A 40 27.57 -13.97 1.83
N TYR A 41 26.74 -13.61 2.79
CA TYR A 41 26.94 -12.39 3.56
C TYR A 41 27.95 -12.62 4.69
N GLU A 42 28.96 -11.76 4.79
CA GLU A 42 29.85 -11.72 5.95
C GLU A 42 29.19 -10.91 7.06
N ILE A 43 29.01 -11.53 8.24
CA ILE A 43 28.47 -10.85 9.42
C ILE A 43 29.62 -10.22 10.21
N ARG A 44 29.64 -8.89 10.33
CA ARG A 44 30.60 -8.17 11.19
C ARG A 44 29.94 -7.06 12.02
N PRO A 45 30.49 -6.75 13.21
CA PRO A 45 30.03 -5.59 13.99
C PRO A 45 30.30 -4.27 13.26
N LEU A 46 29.44 -3.27 13.47
CA LEU A 46 29.65 -1.89 12.98
C LEU A 46 30.86 -1.29 13.72
N GLU A 47 31.78 -0.64 13.00
CA GLU A 47 32.80 0.24 13.60
C GLU A 47 32.22 1.67 13.80
N GLU A 48 32.76 2.43 14.75
CA GLU A 48 32.20 3.73 15.19
C GLU A 48 32.16 4.81 14.08
N ASP A 49 32.95 4.65 13.03
CA ASP A 49 33.10 5.55 11.88
C ASP A 49 32.41 5.07 10.60
N GLU A 50 31.75 3.91 10.61
CA GLU A 50 30.99 3.41 9.47
C GLU A 50 29.61 4.06 9.39
N THR A 51 29.48 5.08 8.54
CA THR A 51 28.21 5.80 8.30
C THR A 51 27.45 5.34 7.06
N GLU A 52 28.04 4.46 6.24
CA GLU A 52 27.46 3.98 4.98
C GLU A 52 27.48 2.46 4.93
N ALA A 53 26.37 1.86 4.49
CA ALA A 53 26.24 0.42 4.36
C ALA A 53 26.96 -0.10 3.10
N ILE A 54 27.74 -1.19 3.24
CA ILE A 54 28.44 -1.84 2.14
C ILE A 54 27.60 -2.99 1.59
N GLU A 55 27.39 -3.01 0.27
CA GLU A 55 26.68 -4.08 -0.44
C GLU A 55 27.39 -5.44 -0.23
N GLY A 56 26.62 -6.47 0.15
CA GLY A 56 27.15 -7.83 0.39
C GLY A 56 27.73 -8.08 1.79
N ILE A 57 27.84 -7.05 2.63
CA ILE A 57 28.20 -7.19 4.05
C ILE A 57 26.95 -7.01 4.90
N HIS A 58 26.71 -7.94 5.84
CA HIS A 58 25.56 -7.85 6.73
C HIS A 58 26.00 -7.41 8.12
N TYR A 59 25.59 -6.23 8.53
CA TYR A 59 25.97 -5.70 9.84
C TYR A 59 25.20 -6.42 10.95
N ARG A 60 25.86 -6.65 12.08
CA ARG A 60 25.29 -7.33 13.25
C ARG A 60 24.17 -6.50 13.90
N TYR A 61 22.96 -6.57 13.37
CA TYR A 61 21.77 -5.99 13.99
C TYR A 61 21.08 -7.04 14.86
N GLY A 62 21.41 -7.12 16.16
CA GLY A 62 20.55 -7.71 17.19
C GLY A 62 19.91 -9.09 16.93
N ILE A 63 20.44 -9.93 16.03
CA ILE A 63 19.84 -11.23 15.70
C ILE A 63 19.96 -12.14 16.91
N ASN A 64 18.84 -12.73 17.34
CA ASN A 64 18.85 -13.77 18.35
C ASN A 64 19.30 -15.10 17.74
N TYR A 65 20.61 -15.34 17.74
CA TYR A 65 21.22 -16.55 17.19
C TYR A 65 20.73 -17.86 17.82
N ASN A 66 20.03 -17.83 18.96
CA ASN A 66 19.40 -19.02 19.55
C ASN A 66 18.22 -19.57 18.73
N LEU A 67 17.75 -18.83 17.73
CA LEU A 67 16.69 -19.26 16.81
C LEU A 67 17.24 -20.02 15.59
N LEU A 68 18.57 -20.10 15.43
CA LEU A 68 19.22 -20.77 14.32
C LEU A 68 19.43 -22.26 14.62
N VAL A 69 19.30 -23.08 13.59
CA VAL A 69 19.64 -24.50 13.60
C VAL A 69 20.99 -24.68 12.92
N GLU A 70 21.88 -25.44 13.55
CA GLU A 70 23.18 -25.75 12.99
C GLU A 70 23.03 -26.58 11.70
N GLY A 71 23.62 -26.09 10.61
CA GLY A 71 23.58 -26.74 9.30
C GLY A 71 22.46 -26.25 8.37
N GLU A 72 21.59 -25.36 8.83
CA GLU A 72 20.58 -24.69 8.02
C GLU A 72 21.09 -23.33 7.52
N ASP A 73 20.87 -23.05 6.23
CA ASP A 73 21.15 -21.75 5.64
C ASP A 73 19.94 -20.82 5.84
N TYR A 74 20.21 -19.57 6.22
CA TYR A 74 19.17 -18.57 6.45
C TYR A 74 19.46 -17.33 5.63
N ASP A 75 18.47 -16.91 4.84
CA ASP A 75 18.50 -15.59 4.22
C ASP A 75 18.12 -14.53 5.25
N ILE A 76 18.93 -13.47 5.30
CA ILE A 76 18.60 -12.28 6.08
C ILE A 76 17.98 -11.26 5.14
N THR A 77 16.66 -11.19 5.14
CA THR A 77 15.90 -10.22 4.35
C THR A 77 15.39 -9.10 5.26
N GLU A 78 15.23 -7.90 4.70
CA GLU A 78 14.49 -6.84 5.38
C GLU A 78 13.03 -7.27 5.58
N ARG A 79 12.57 -7.27 6.83
CA ARG A 79 11.20 -7.68 7.21
C ARG A 79 10.09 -6.95 6.45
N GLY A 80 10.37 -5.73 5.98
CA GLY A 80 9.38 -4.81 5.45
C GLY A 80 8.33 -4.41 6.49
N PRO A 81 7.34 -3.57 6.10
CA PRO A 81 6.22 -3.22 6.96
C PRO A 81 5.40 -4.47 7.30
N TYR A 82 4.89 -4.55 8.53
CA TYR A 82 4.03 -5.64 8.99
C TYR A 82 2.90 -5.12 9.89
N ILE A 83 1.83 -5.92 10.03
CA ILE A 83 0.71 -5.61 10.94
C ILE A 83 1.17 -5.91 12.38
N ALA A 84 1.44 -4.86 13.15
CA ALA A 84 1.88 -4.94 14.54
C ALA A 84 0.73 -5.09 15.54
N ALA A 85 -0.45 -4.57 15.22
CA ALA A 85 -1.65 -4.72 16.04
C ALA A 85 -2.88 -4.91 15.15
N TRP A 86 -3.81 -5.73 15.62
CA TRP A 86 -5.06 -6.04 14.94
C TRP A 86 -6.21 -6.00 15.95
N ASN A 87 -7.12 -5.04 15.78
CA ASN A 87 -8.23 -4.76 16.69
C ASN A 87 -9.61 -4.91 16.03
N LEU A 88 -9.67 -5.37 14.77
CA LEU A 88 -10.93 -5.64 14.08
C LEU A 88 -11.54 -6.96 14.55
N ASP A 89 -12.87 -7.01 14.61
CA ASP A 89 -13.66 -8.24 14.81
C ASP A 89 -13.77 -9.06 13.51
N ALA A 90 -12.62 -9.23 12.86
CA ALA A 90 -12.43 -9.98 11.62
C ALA A 90 -11.09 -10.71 11.72
N PRO A 91 -10.90 -11.85 11.03
CA PRO A 91 -9.59 -12.49 10.98
C PRO A 91 -8.55 -11.56 10.36
N GLN A 92 -7.33 -11.58 10.90
CA GLN A 92 -6.19 -10.90 10.27
C GLN A 92 -5.91 -11.56 8.91
N PRO A 93 -5.77 -10.79 7.82
CA PRO A 93 -5.48 -11.34 6.51
C PRO A 93 -4.10 -11.99 6.48
N THR A 94 -3.99 -13.09 5.75
CA THR A 94 -2.74 -13.78 5.43
C THR A 94 -1.94 -13.02 4.37
N GLU A 95 -0.65 -13.32 4.22
CA GLU A 95 0.19 -12.68 3.19
C GLU A 95 -0.37 -12.87 1.78
N ALA A 96 -0.86 -14.08 1.46
CA ALA A 96 -1.46 -14.37 0.17
C ALA A 96 -2.74 -13.56 -0.08
N GLU A 97 -3.54 -13.31 0.96
CA GLU A 97 -4.74 -12.46 0.85
C GLU A 97 -4.36 -10.98 0.68
N LEU A 98 -3.30 -10.53 1.35
CA LEU A 98 -2.78 -9.17 1.17
C LEU A 98 -2.24 -8.96 -0.25
N GLU A 99 -1.47 -9.91 -0.79
CA GLU A 99 -0.95 -9.87 -2.16
C GLU A 99 -2.10 -9.84 -3.19
N ALA A 100 -3.08 -10.74 -3.05
CA ALA A 100 -4.22 -10.78 -3.96
C ALA A 100 -5.05 -9.49 -3.91
N ALA A 101 -5.26 -8.93 -2.72
CA ALA A 101 -5.96 -7.66 -2.57
C ALA A 101 -5.16 -6.47 -3.09
N TRP A 102 -3.83 -6.51 -3.02
CA TRP A 102 -2.97 -5.49 -3.63
C TRP A 102 -3.07 -5.49 -5.16
N GLU A 103 -3.06 -6.66 -5.79
CA GLU A 103 -3.27 -6.77 -7.24
C GLU A 103 -4.66 -6.24 -7.64
N ALA A 104 -5.70 -6.62 -6.89
CA ALA A 104 -7.06 -6.11 -7.12
C ALA A 104 -7.14 -4.58 -6.97
N TYR A 105 -6.49 -4.03 -5.96
CA TYR A 105 -6.38 -2.58 -5.76
C TYR A 105 -5.71 -1.90 -6.95
N LEU A 106 -4.57 -2.42 -7.43
CA LEU A 106 -3.86 -1.83 -8.57
C LEU A 106 -4.70 -1.85 -9.85
N VAL A 107 -5.45 -2.94 -10.09
CA VAL A 107 -6.38 -3.03 -11.22
C VAL A 107 -7.51 -2.03 -11.08
N ALA A 108 -8.08 -1.88 -9.88
CA ALA A 108 -9.14 -0.91 -9.62
C ALA A 108 -8.65 0.54 -9.81
N GLU A 109 -7.47 0.86 -9.29
CA GLU A 109 -6.86 2.18 -9.39
C GLU A 109 -6.52 2.52 -10.85
N ALA A 110 -5.99 1.56 -11.62
CA ALA A 110 -5.71 1.74 -13.04
C ALA A 110 -6.97 1.97 -13.89
N ASN A 111 -8.12 1.45 -13.44
CA ASN A 111 -9.42 1.62 -14.12
C ASN A 111 -10.26 2.77 -13.54
N LYS A 112 -9.73 3.54 -12.59
CA LYS A 112 -10.45 4.68 -12.03
C LYS A 112 -10.67 5.71 -13.15
N PRO A 113 -11.91 6.16 -13.41
CA PRO A 113 -12.12 7.24 -14.36
C PRO A 113 -11.30 8.45 -13.90
N PRO A 114 -10.70 9.22 -14.82
CA PRO A 114 -9.96 10.41 -14.45
C PRO A 114 -10.86 11.27 -13.58
N GLU A 115 -10.37 11.63 -12.39
CA GLU A 115 -11.09 12.60 -11.56
C GLU A 115 -11.18 13.89 -12.38
N LEU A 116 -12.39 14.20 -12.84
CA LEU A 116 -12.65 15.44 -13.56
C LEU A 116 -12.17 16.56 -12.65
N SER A 117 -11.28 17.40 -13.19
CA SER A 117 -10.91 18.60 -12.46
C SER A 117 -12.17 19.40 -12.14
N GLU A 118 -12.17 20.13 -11.02
CA GLU A 118 -13.31 20.97 -10.61
C GLU A 118 -13.79 21.88 -11.77
N VAL A 119 -12.85 22.33 -12.60
CA VAL A 119 -13.12 23.11 -13.81
C VAL A 119 -13.91 22.32 -14.86
N GLU A 120 -13.57 21.06 -15.11
CA GLU A 120 -14.28 20.22 -16.07
C GLU A 120 -15.67 19.83 -15.57
N GLN A 121 -15.82 19.60 -14.26
CA GLN A 121 -17.11 19.38 -13.63
C GLN A 121 -18.02 20.61 -13.77
N LEU A 122 -17.53 21.79 -13.39
CA LEU A 122 -18.24 23.06 -13.53
C LEU A 122 -18.58 23.39 -14.99
N ARG A 123 -17.73 22.97 -15.94
CA ARG A 123 -18.00 23.16 -17.37
C ARG A 123 -19.13 22.25 -17.84
N GLY A 124 -19.14 20.98 -17.41
CA GLY A 124 -20.24 20.05 -17.67
C GLY A 124 -21.57 20.54 -17.08
N GLU A 125 -21.55 21.03 -15.85
CA GLU A 125 -22.74 21.61 -15.19
C GLU A 125 -23.25 22.87 -15.90
N ASN A 126 -22.35 23.78 -16.31
CA ASN A 126 -22.74 24.95 -17.09
C ASN A 126 -23.38 24.58 -18.43
N THR A 127 -22.81 23.62 -19.16
CA THR A 127 -23.40 23.15 -20.44
C THR A 127 -24.77 22.53 -20.20
N ALA A 128 -24.95 21.74 -19.15
CA ALA A 128 -26.25 21.17 -18.80
C ALA A 128 -27.28 22.25 -18.44
N LEU A 129 -26.88 23.30 -17.71
CA LEU A 129 -27.75 24.43 -17.37
C LEU A 129 -28.13 25.25 -18.61
N GLN A 130 -27.19 25.49 -19.53
CA GLN A 130 -27.45 26.19 -20.79
C GLN A 130 -28.47 25.45 -21.66
N ASN A 131 -28.35 24.12 -21.77
CA ASN A 131 -29.32 23.32 -22.51
C ASN A 131 -30.73 23.43 -21.90
N ARG A 132 -30.84 23.34 -20.57
CA ARG A 132 -32.13 23.50 -19.88
C ARG A 132 -32.72 24.90 -20.06
N LEU A 133 -31.87 25.93 -20.09
CA LEU A 133 -32.32 27.29 -20.35
C LEU A 133 -32.86 27.43 -21.78
N GLN A 134 -32.15 26.88 -22.76
CA GLN A 134 -32.57 26.89 -24.16
C GLN A 134 -33.90 26.14 -24.36
N ASP A 135 -34.09 24.99 -23.71
CA ASP A 135 -35.36 24.26 -23.74
C ASP A 135 -36.52 25.12 -23.19
N VAL A 136 -36.29 25.83 -22.09
CA VAL A 136 -37.29 26.74 -21.49
C VAL A 136 -37.58 27.93 -22.40
N GLU A 137 -36.57 28.50 -23.05
CA GLU A 137 -36.74 29.59 -24.03
C GLU A 137 -37.57 29.16 -25.23
N VAL A 138 -37.33 27.95 -25.76
CA VAL A 138 -38.13 27.37 -26.86
C VAL A 138 -39.58 27.19 -26.42
N ILE A 139 -39.82 26.60 -25.24
CA ILE A 139 -41.17 26.41 -24.70
C ILE A 139 -41.89 27.76 -24.51
N MET A 140 -41.20 28.78 -24.00
CA MET A 140 -41.78 30.12 -23.85
C MET A 140 -42.11 30.77 -25.20
N ALA A 141 -41.26 30.62 -26.21
CA ALA A 141 -41.49 31.16 -27.54
C ALA A 141 -42.70 30.51 -28.24
N GLU A 142 -42.89 29.21 -28.05
CA GLU A 142 -44.07 28.48 -28.55
C GLU A 142 -45.35 28.94 -27.85
N LEU A 143 -45.32 29.14 -26.53
CA LEU A 143 -46.48 29.62 -25.77
C LEU A 143 -46.90 31.06 -26.12
N LEU A 144 -45.96 31.91 -26.54
CA LEU A 144 -46.22 33.30 -26.92
C LEU A 144 -46.65 33.47 -28.39
N SER A 145 -46.56 32.42 -29.21
CA SER A 145 -47.01 32.42 -30.62
C SER A 145 -48.45 31.91 -30.81
N ILE A 146 -49.18 31.64 -29.73
CA ILE A 146 -50.60 31.25 -29.70
C ILE A 146 -51.46 32.45 -29.29
#